data_AF-A0A925I429-F1
#
_entry.id   AF-A0A925I429-F1
#
_cell.length_a   1.000
_cell.length_b   1.000
_cell.length_c   1.000
_cell.angle_alpha   90.00
_cell.angle_beta   90.00
_cell.angle_gamma   90.00
#
_symmetry.space_group_name_H-M   'P 1'
#
loop_
_entity.id
_entity.type
_entity.pdbx_description
1 polymer ?
#
loop_
_entity_poly.entity_id
_entity_poly.type
_entity_poly.pdbx_seq_one_letter_code
_entity_poly.pdbx_strand_id
1 'polypeptide(L)'
;MRKIFTVFGILLMLTGSVWSAQSEIDTDLMQTIEDLNKSLSSNLAMKDTKAATADTKELEELFVKVEAFYAAQGDAADAVTLSTKSKDLAQGIAKSITIKDFDAATNAATTLSRTCKTCHNFYKKS
;
A
#
# COMPACT_ATOMS: atom_id res chain seq x y z
N MET A 1 13.47 -70.88 15.83
CA MET A 1 12.12 -70.27 15.79
C MET A 1 12.25 -68.77 15.59
N ARG A 2 12.00 -68.28 14.36
CA ARG A 2 11.97 -66.86 14.00
C ARG A 2 10.67 -66.24 14.51
N LYS A 3 10.75 -65.25 15.39
CA LYS A 3 9.66 -64.32 15.78
C LYS A 3 10.34 -62.96 16.00
N ILE A 4 10.49 -62.11 14.97
CA ILE A 4 9.52 -61.07 14.56
C ILE A 4 8.89 -60.42 15.79
N PHE A 5 9.47 -59.31 16.25
CA PHE A 5 8.74 -58.19 16.86
C PHE A 5 9.41 -56.89 16.40
N THR A 6 9.05 -56.54 15.16
CA THR A 6 8.59 -55.22 14.72
C THR A 6 9.11 -54.00 15.49
N VAL A 7 10.06 -53.31 14.85
CA VAL A 7 10.40 -51.91 15.09
C VAL A 7 9.16 -51.05 14.79
N PHE A 8 8.65 -50.36 15.81
CA PHE A 8 7.63 -49.31 15.72
C PHE A 8 8.26 -48.12 16.47
N GLY A 9 8.71 -47.02 15.86
CA GLY A 9 8.16 -46.34 14.69
C GLY A 9 7.17 -45.26 15.12
N ILE A 10 7.54 -44.39 16.06
CA ILE A 10 6.76 -43.18 16.41
C ILE A 10 7.72 -41.99 16.47
N LEU A 11 8.04 -41.47 15.29
CA LEU A 11 8.50 -40.10 15.11
C LEU A 11 7.27 -39.32 14.66
N LEU A 12 6.41 -38.90 15.60
CA LEU A 12 5.27 -38.06 15.27
C LEU A 12 5.75 -36.61 15.19
N MET A 13 5.65 -36.10 13.97
CA MET A 13 6.03 -34.78 13.52
C MET A 13 5.37 -33.70 14.38
N LEU A 14 6.20 -32.83 14.95
CA LEU A 14 5.80 -31.47 15.29
C LEU A 14 5.48 -30.75 13.98
N THR A 15 4.25 -30.93 13.48
CA THR A 15 3.70 -30.00 12.49
C THR A 15 3.46 -28.69 13.24
N GLY A 16 4.50 -27.86 13.31
CA GLY A 16 4.37 -26.48 13.70
C GLY A 16 3.42 -25.83 12.71
N SER A 17 2.15 -25.69 13.10
CA SER A 17 1.24 -24.73 12.50
C SER A 17 1.83 -23.37 12.83
N VAL A 18 2.76 -22.91 12.00
CA VAL A 18 3.08 -21.49 11.95
C VAL A 18 1.80 -20.87 11.41
N TRP A 19 0.91 -20.48 12.32
CA TRP A 19 -0.09 -19.48 11.99
C TRP A 19 0.74 -18.31 11.46
N SER A 20 0.67 -18.06 10.16
CA SER A 20 1.09 -16.80 9.59
C SER A 20 0.43 -15.73 10.44
N ALA A 21 1.21 -15.03 11.26
CA ALA A 21 0.81 -13.71 11.69
C ALA A 21 0.66 -12.94 10.37
N GLN A 22 -0.57 -12.79 9.89
CA GLN A 22 -0.87 -11.99 8.72
C GLN A 22 -0.24 -10.63 9.02
N SER A 23 0.87 -10.28 8.37
CA SER A 23 1.52 -9.00 8.60
C SER A 23 0.46 -7.94 8.35
N GLU A 24 0.20 -7.08 9.33
CA GLU A 24 -0.68 -5.95 9.13
C GLU A 24 0.12 -4.82 8.48
N ILE A 25 -0.56 -4.01 7.67
CA ILE A 25 0.09 -2.83 7.11
C ILE A 25 0.36 -1.85 8.25
N ASP A 26 1.55 -1.26 8.24
CA ASP A 26 1.96 -0.28 9.23
C ASP A 26 0.95 0.89 9.28
N THR A 27 0.36 1.12 10.45
CA THR A 27 -0.62 2.18 10.66
C THR A 27 0.00 3.56 10.58
N ASP A 28 1.26 3.72 10.99
CA ASP A 28 1.97 4.99 10.94
C ASP A 28 2.31 5.34 9.49
N LEU A 29 2.66 4.33 8.68
CA LEU A 29 2.78 4.49 7.23
C LEU A 29 1.47 5.01 6.63
N MET A 30 0.35 4.38 6.94
CA MET A 30 -0.96 4.80 6.40
C MET A 30 -1.39 6.18 6.88
N GLN A 31 -1.11 6.51 8.13
CA GLN A 31 -1.38 7.84 8.68
C GLN A 31 -0.54 8.91 7.97
N THR A 32 0.74 8.62 7.70
CA THR A 32 1.63 9.51 6.95
C THR A 32 1.10 9.77 5.53
N ILE A 33 0.64 8.72 4.83
CA ILE A 33 0.02 8.84 3.50
C ILE A 33 -1.22 9.73 3.54
N GLU A 34 -2.09 9.55 4.53
CA GLU A 34 -3.30 10.37 4.68
C GLU A 34 -2.97 11.85 4.91
N ASP A 35 -1.98 12.14 5.76
CA ASP A 35 -1.59 13.51 6.06
C ASP A 35 -0.90 14.19 4.87
N LEU A 36 -0.06 13.47 4.13
CA LEU A 36 0.51 13.94 2.85
C LEU A 36 -0.58 14.18 1.79
N ASN A 37 -1.59 13.33 1.70
CA ASN A 37 -2.70 13.53 0.76
C ASN A 37 -3.52 14.80 1.08
N LYS A 38 -3.71 15.10 2.37
CA LYS A 38 -4.32 16.37 2.82
C LYS A 38 -3.42 17.57 2.53
N SER A 39 -2.13 17.45 2.86
CA SER A 39 -1.11 18.47 2.59
C SER A 39 -1.06 18.81 1.09
N LEU A 40 -0.98 17.79 0.24
CA LEU A 40 -0.97 17.93 -1.21
C LEU A 40 -2.20 18.70 -1.71
N SER A 41 -3.39 18.32 -1.25
CA SER A 41 -4.63 19.00 -1.63
C SER A 41 -4.61 20.48 -1.25
N SER A 42 -4.09 20.81 -0.06
CA SER A 42 -3.92 22.20 0.38
C SER A 42 -2.89 22.96 -0.45
N ASN A 43 -1.72 22.36 -0.70
CA ASN A 43 -0.63 22.96 -1.47
C ASN A 43 -1.01 23.19 -2.94
N LEU A 44 -1.78 22.28 -3.55
CA LEU A 44 -2.36 22.48 -4.87
C LEU A 44 -3.32 23.66 -4.91
N ALA A 45 -4.19 23.81 -3.90
CA ALA A 45 -5.12 24.93 -3.82
C ALA A 45 -4.39 26.28 -3.65
N MET A 46 -3.28 26.30 -2.92
CA MET A 46 -2.41 27.47 -2.77
C MET A 46 -1.46 27.68 -3.96
N LYS A 47 -1.41 26.74 -4.91
CA LYS A 47 -0.43 26.68 -6.01
C LYS A 47 1.02 26.71 -5.52
N ASP A 48 1.28 26.18 -4.32
CA ASP A 48 2.64 26.02 -3.80
C ASP A 48 3.33 24.86 -4.54
N THR A 49 4.05 25.20 -5.60
CA THR A 49 4.74 24.23 -6.46
C THR A 49 5.77 23.43 -5.69
N LYS A 50 6.49 24.05 -4.75
CA LYS A 50 7.59 23.40 -4.03
C LYS A 50 7.04 22.39 -3.03
N ALA A 51 6.06 22.80 -2.22
CA ALA A 51 5.46 21.93 -1.22
C ALA A 51 4.65 20.80 -1.89
N ALA A 52 3.83 21.12 -2.90
CA ALA A 52 3.07 20.10 -3.61
C ALA A 52 3.97 19.06 -4.31
N THR A 53 5.12 19.47 -4.87
CA THR A 53 6.09 18.53 -5.46
C THR A 53 6.77 17.65 -4.42
N ALA A 54 7.03 18.18 -3.22
CA ALA A 54 7.57 17.38 -2.12
C ALA A 54 6.56 16.31 -1.68
N ASP A 55 5.29 16.71 -1.48
CA ASP A 55 4.23 15.79 -1.09
C ASP A 55 4.03 14.67 -2.12
N THR A 56 4.00 14.98 -3.43
CA THR A 56 3.81 13.96 -4.48
C THR A 56 4.95 12.96 -4.53
N LYS A 57 6.19 13.41 -4.35
CA LYS A 57 7.36 12.52 -4.32
C LYS A 57 7.28 11.57 -3.14
N GLU A 58 6.95 12.08 -1.96
CA GLU A 58 6.85 11.24 -0.76
C GLU A 58 5.68 10.25 -0.89
N LEU A 59 4.51 10.69 -1.39
CA LEU A 59 3.39 9.79 -1.67
C LEU A 59 3.76 8.67 -2.66
N GLU A 60 4.49 8.98 -3.72
CA GLU A 60 4.98 7.98 -4.68
C GLU A 60 5.82 6.90 -3.97
N GLU A 61 6.80 7.31 -3.16
CA GLU A 61 7.67 6.41 -2.41
C GLU A 61 6.89 5.55 -1.41
N LEU A 62 5.89 6.11 -0.74
CA LEU A 62 5.07 5.38 0.22
C LEU A 62 4.12 4.40 -0.48
N PHE A 63 3.53 4.75 -1.63
CA PHE A 63 2.70 3.82 -2.39
C PHE A 63 3.48 2.63 -2.94
N VAL A 64 4.78 2.78 -3.23
CA VAL A 64 5.67 1.63 -3.53
C VAL A 64 5.75 0.66 -2.35
N LYS A 65 5.83 1.18 -1.11
CA LYS A 65 5.84 0.33 0.09
C LYS A 65 4.51 -0.39 0.29
N VAL A 66 3.39 0.30 0.04
CA VAL A 66 2.05 -0.30 0.11
C VAL A 66 1.89 -1.41 -0.94
N GLU A 67 2.31 -1.15 -2.18
CA GLU A 67 2.30 -2.14 -3.27
C GLU A 67 3.13 -3.37 -2.91
N ALA A 68 4.36 -3.17 -2.42
CA ALA A 68 5.25 -4.25 -2.01
C ALA A 68 4.67 -5.10 -0.87
N PHE A 69 4.00 -4.46 0.10
CA PHE A 69 3.33 -5.17 1.19
C PHE A 69 2.24 -6.10 0.67
N TYR A 70 1.31 -5.61 -0.15
CA TYR A 70 0.22 -6.44 -0.67
C TYR A 70 0.69 -7.48 -1.68
N ALA A 71 1.75 -7.18 -2.44
CA ALA A 71 2.36 -8.16 -3.33
C ALA A 71 3.00 -9.32 -2.54
N ALA A 72 3.66 -9.03 -1.41
CA ALA A 72 4.23 -10.05 -0.54
C ALA A 72 3.16 -10.90 0.18
N GLN A 73 1.99 -10.32 0.45
CA GLN A 73 0.85 -11.04 1.04
C GLN A 73 0.29 -12.12 0.10
N GLY A 74 0.32 -11.88 -1.22
CA GLY A 74 0.02 -12.88 -2.27
C GLY A 74 -1.47 -13.15 -2.53
N ASP A 75 -2.38 -12.69 -1.68
CA ASP A 75 -3.84 -12.88 -1.79
C ASP A 75 -4.63 -11.57 -2.00
N ALA A 76 -3.95 -10.45 -2.27
CA ALA A 76 -4.53 -9.11 -2.36
C ALA A 76 -4.25 -8.42 -3.70
N ALA A 77 -4.52 -9.08 -4.82
CA ALA A 77 -4.25 -8.56 -6.17
C ALA A 77 -4.92 -7.19 -6.47
N ASP A 78 -6.12 -6.97 -5.93
CA ASP A 78 -6.82 -5.68 -6.06
C ASP A 78 -6.08 -4.57 -5.31
N ALA A 79 -5.54 -4.85 -4.12
CA ALA A 79 -4.74 -3.89 -3.36
C ALA A 79 -3.42 -3.53 -4.06
N VAL A 80 -2.76 -4.52 -4.69
CA VAL A 80 -1.60 -4.27 -5.56
C VAL A 80 -1.99 -3.33 -6.70
N THR A 81 -3.09 -3.62 -7.39
CA THR A 81 -3.57 -2.78 -8.49
C THR A 81 -3.91 -1.35 -8.05
N LEU A 82 -4.57 -1.21 -6.90
CA LEU A 82 -4.94 0.10 -6.34
C LEU A 82 -3.72 0.90 -5.89
N SER A 83 -2.73 0.26 -5.26
CA SER A 83 -1.49 0.93 -4.84
C SER A 83 -0.62 1.34 -6.02
N THR A 84 -0.50 0.50 -7.06
CA THR A 84 0.14 0.90 -8.33
C THR A 84 -0.57 2.10 -8.95
N LYS A 85 -1.90 2.09 -9.01
CA LYS A 85 -2.68 3.23 -9.52
C LYS A 85 -2.44 4.50 -8.71
N SER A 86 -2.36 4.40 -7.38
CA SER A 86 -2.07 5.55 -6.52
C SER A 86 -0.68 6.13 -6.77
N LYS A 87 0.33 5.27 -6.95
CA LYS A 87 1.69 5.66 -7.36
C LYS A 87 1.68 6.40 -8.71
N ASP A 88 1.01 5.85 -9.71
CA ASP A 88 0.92 6.46 -11.05
C ASP A 88 0.20 7.83 -11.01
N LEU A 89 -0.83 7.96 -10.16
CA LEU A 89 -1.50 9.23 -9.91
C LEU A 89 -0.56 10.25 -9.26
N ALA A 90 0.23 9.86 -8.25
CA ALA A 90 1.22 10.75 -7.62
C ALA A 90 2.24 11.27 -8.65
N GLN A 91 2.76 10.40 -9.51
CA GLN A 91 3.63 10.78 -10.63
C GLN A 91 2.94 11.72 -11.63
N GLY A 92 1.67 11.44 -11.95
CA GLY A 92 0.86 12.29 -12.82
C GLY A 92 0.66 13.69 -12.25
N ILE A 93 0.37 13.79 -10.95
CA ILE A 93 0.24 15.07 -10.24
C ILE A 93 1.56 15.85 -10.31
N ALA A 94 2.70 15.19 -10.05
CA ALA A 94 4.02 15.82 -10.14
C ALA A 94 4.32 16.40 -11.54
N LYS A 95 3.95 15.66 -12.60
CA LYS A 95 4.08 16.14 -13.99
C LYS A 95 3.20 17.37 -14.24
N SER A 96 1.94 17.34 -13.79
CA SER A 96 1.02 18.47 -13.94
C SER A 96 1.50 19.72 -13.18
N ILE A 97 2.03 19.55 -11.96
CA ILE A 97 2.65 20.65 -11.19
C ILE A 97 3.82 21.26 -11.97
N THR A 98 4.68 20.43 -12.58
CA THR A 98 5.86 20.88 -13.35
C THR A 98 5.48 21.80 -14.50
N ILE A 99 4.39 21.49 -15.21
CA ILE A 99 3.88 22.32 -16.32
C ILE A 99 2.87 23.38 -15.87
N LYS A 100 2.70 23.56 -14.54
CA LYS A 100 1.76 24.51 -13.90
C LYS A 100 0.29 24.29 -14.24
N ASP A 101 -0.08 23.06 -14.61
CA ASP A 101 -1.47 22.65 -14.81
C ASP A 101 -2.09 22.21 -13.48
N PHE A 102 -2.43 23.18 -12.65
CA PHE A 102 -2.99 22.92 -11.31
C PHE A 102 -4.41 22.35 -11.35
N ASP A 103 -5.17 22.58 -12.42
CA ASP A 103 -6.50 22.00 -12.58
C ASP A 103 -6.38 20.49 -12.84
N ALA A 104 -5.49 20.08 -13.75
CA ALA A 104 -5.19 18.66 -13.96
C ALA A 104 -4.61 18.01 -12.70
N ALA A 105 -3.70 18.69 -11.99
CA ALA A 105 -3.13 18.20 -10.74
C ALA A 105 -4.21 17.97 -9.68
N THR A 106 -5.15 18.91 -9.52
CA THR A 106 -6.26 18.82 -8.55
C THR A 106 -7.24 17.70 -8.91
N ASN A 107 -7.54 17.52 -10.18
CA ASN A 107 -8.38 16.42 -10.66
C ASN A 107 -7.74 15.04 -10.41
N ALA A 108 -6.43 14.93 -10.63
CA ALA A 108 -5.67 13.72 -10.33
C ALA A 108 -5.60 13.46 -8.81
N ALA A 109 -5.36 14.48 -7.98
CA ALA A 109 -5.38 14.36 -6.52
C ALA A 109 -6.76 13.95 -5.96
N THR A 110 -7.84 14.45 -6.56
CA THR A 110 -9.20 14.02 -6.24
C THR A 110 -9.41 12.54 -6.58
N THR A 111 -8.89 12.11 -7.72
CA THR A 111 -8.94 10.70 -8.13
C THR A 111 -8.12 9.82 -7.18
N LEU A 112 -6.94 10.27 -6.77
CA LEU A 112 -6.10 9.60 -5.77
C LEU A 112 -6.87 9.39 -4.47
N SER A 113 -7.48 10.45 -3.92
CA SER A 113 -8.31 10.37 -2.72
C SER A 113 -9.47 9.37 -2.84
N ARG A 114 -10.07 9.23 -4.04
CA ARG A 114 -11.11 8.21 -4.29
C ARG A 114 -10.51 6.80 -4.32
N THR A 115 -9.33 6.62 -4.92
CA THR A 115 -8.60 5.35 -4.91
C THR A 115 -8.22 4.91 -3.48
N CYS A 116 -7.79 5.85 -2.62
CA CYS A 116 -7.56 5.58 -1.20
C CYS A 116 -8.82 5.03 -0.51
N LYS A 117 -9.97 5.70 -0.72
CA LYS A 117 -11.27 5.23 -0.19
C LYS A 117 -11.65 3.84 -0.70
N THR A 118 -11.46 3.57 -1.99
CA THR A 118 -11.71 2.25 -2.56
C THR A 118 -10.87 1.18 -1.87
N CYS A 119 -9.57 1.41 -1.66
CA CYS A 119 -8.72 0.46 -0.95
C CYS A 119 -9.18 0.27 0.50
N HIS A 120 -9.46 1.36 1.22
CA HIS A 120 -9.88 1.31 2.62
C HIS A 120 -11.20 0.55 2.83
N ASN A 121 -12.13 0.60 1.89
CA ASN A 121 -13.39 -0.16 2.00
C ASN A 121 -13.19 -1.68 2.11
N PHE A 122 -12.07 -2.21 1.61
CA PHE A 122 -11.78 -3.65 1.62
C PHE A 122 -10.69 -4.01 2.63
N TYR A 123 -9.69 -3.13 2.81
CA TYR A 123 -8.46 -3.48 3.51
C TYR A 123 -8.21 -2.69 4.79
N LYS A 124 -9.00 -1.66 5.10
CA LYS A 124 -8.90 -0.97 6.39
C LYS A 124 -9.74 -1.72 7.41
N LYS A 125 -9.10 -2.28 8.43
CA LYS A 125 -9.80 -2.84 9.58
C LYS A 125 -10.40 -1.71 10.42
N SER A 126 -11.64 -1.93 10.90
CA SER A 126 -12.42 -1.01 11.73
C SER A 126 -11.77 -0.72 13.08
#